data_AF-A0A706TAN8-F1
#
_entry.id   AF-A0A706TAN8-F1
#
_cell.length_a   1.000
_cell.length_b   1.000
_cell.length_c   1.000
_cell.angle_alpha   90.00
_cell.angle_beta   90.00
_cell.angle_gamma   90.00
#
_symmetry.space_group_name_H-M   'P 1'
#
loop_
_entity.id
_entity.type
_entity.pdbx_description
1 polymer ?
#
loop_
_entity_poly.entity_id
_entity_poly.type
_entity_poly.pdbx_seq_one_letter_code
_entity_poly.pdbx_strand_id
1 'polypeptide(L)' 'MKSINSLMVALTICFAVSGCVERINPAPSFCSVARAIYIGEEDVLTDETARQIATHDEIGERLCGWK' A
#
# COMPACT_ATOMS: atom_id res chain seq x y z
N MET A 1 -22.05 48.14 17.10
CA MET A 1 -20.98 47.29 16.55
C MET A 1 -20.25 46.66 17.72
N LYS A 2 -20.39 45.34 17.94
CA LYS A 2 -19.79 44.65 19.09
C LYS A 2 -18.30 44.42 18.80
N SER A 3 -17.42 44.89 19.69
CA SER A 3 -15.97 44.70 19.59
C SER A 3 -15.64 43.21 19.53
N ILE A 4 -15.16 42.75 18.39
CA ILE A 4 -14.71 41.37 18.21
C ILE A 4 -13.45 41.20 19.05
N ASN A 5 -13.54 40.40 20.12
CA ASN A 5 -12.41 40.13 21.00
C ASN A 5 -11.39 39.26 20.26
N SER A 6 -10.20 39.80 20.01
CA SER A 6 -9.13 39.11 19.25
C SER A 6 -8.77 37.74 19.83
N LEU A 7 -8.96 37.54 21.14
CA LEU A 7 -8.78 36.24 21.78
C LEU A 7 -9.77 35.18 21.28
N MET A 8 -11.03 35.56 21.02
CA MET A 8 -12.04 34.63 20.52
C MET A 8 -11.80 34.27 19.06
N VAL A 9 -11.26 35.19 18.26
CA VAL A 9 -10.85 34.93 16.88
C VAL A 9 -9.64 34.00 16.84
N ALA A 10 -8.67 34.20 17.73
CA ALA A 10 -7.52 33.32 17.83
C ALA A 10 -7.91 31.88 18.21
N LEU A 11 -8.83 31.71 19.16
CA LEU A 11 -9.31 30.39 19.56
C LEU A 11 -10.02 29.64 18.42
N THR A 12 -10.92 30.31 17.67
CA THR A 12 -11.65 29.65 16.58
C THR A 12 -10.74 29.25 15.41
N ILE A 13 -9.68 30.00 15.14
CA ILE A 13 -8.69 29.64 14.11
C ILE A 13 -7.91 28.37 14.51
N CYS A 14 -7.53 28.22 15.78
CA CYS A 14 -6.81 27.02 16.25
C CYS A 14 -7.61 25.72 16.08
N PHE A 15 -8.93 25.76 16.30
CA PHE A 15 -9.78 24.58 16.09
C PHE A 15 -10.03 24.28 14.60
N ALA A 16 -9.96 25.29 13.72
CA ALA A 16 -10.15 25.10 12.28
C ALA A 16 -8.93 24.46 11.59
N VAL A 17 -7.73 24.54 12.20
CA VAL A 17 -6.49 23.98 11.64
C VAL A 17 -6.10 22.60 12.20
N SER A 18 -6.75 22.12 13.25
CA SER A 18 -6.57 20.76 13.77
C SER A 18 -7.40 19.76 12.97
N GLY A 19 -7.00 19.48 11.74
CA GLY A 19 -7.51 18.32 11.00
C GLY A 19 -6.87 17.04 11.54
N CYS A 20 -7.68 16.04 11.93
CA CYS A 20 -7.16 14.70 12.18
C CYS A 20 -6.66 14.12 10.86
N VAL A 21 -5.36 13.89 10.73
CA VAL A 21 -4.83 13.11 9.61
C VAL A 21 -5.27 11.66 9.85
N GLU A 22 -6.33 11.23 9.18
CA GLU A 22 -6.68 9.82 9.13
C GLU A 22 -5.51 9.11 8.46
N ARG A 23 -4.74 8.33 9.22
CA ARG A 23 -3.67 7.51 8.67
C ARG A 23 -4.36 6.39 7.90
N ILE A 24 -4.61 6.61 6.61
CA ILE A 24 -4.99 5.52 5.73
C ILE A 24 -3.80 4.56 5.72
N ASN A 25 -3.95 3.42 6.37
CA ASN A 25 -2.98 2.35 6.22
C ASN A 25 -2.97 1.99 4.73
N PRO A 26 -1.85 2.18 4.02
CA PRO A 26 -1.80 1.82 2.61
C PRO A 26 -2.17 0.34 2.50
N ALA A 27 -2.93 0.00 1.46
CA ALA A 27 -3.21 -1.40 1.16
C ALA A 27 -1.89 -2.18 1.16
N PRO A 28 -1.88 -3.43 1.66
CA PRO A 28 -0.67 -4.26 1.64
C PRO A 28 -0.08 -4.25 0.22
N SER A 29 1.22 -3.95 0.11
CA SER A 29 1.90 -4.01 -1.19
C SER A 29 1.80 -5.43 -1.76
N PHE A 30 1.86 -5.56 -3.09
CA PHE A 30 1.86 -6.87 -3.74
C PHE A 30 2.90 -7.83 -3.11
N CYS A 31 4.11 -7.32 -2.84
CA CYS A 31 5.19 -8.08 -2.20
C CYS A 31 4.87 -8.61 -0.79
N SER A 32 3.89 -8.02 -0.09
CA SER A 32 3.49 -8.43 1.26
C SER A 32 2.42 -9.53 1.29
N VAL A 33 1.77 -9.80 0.16
CA VAL A 33 0.67 -10.77 0.05
C VAL A 33 0.95 -11.91 -0.92
N ALA A 34 2.03 -11.82 -1.71
CA ALA A 34 2.45 -12.82 -2.67
C ALA A 34 3.89 -13.30 -2.40
N ARG A 35 4.24 -14.44 -2.99
CA ARG A 35 5.56 -15.08 -2.93
C ARG A 35 5.80 -15.92 -4.20
N ALA A 36 7.06 -16.34 -4.42
CA ALA A 36 7.42 -17.24 -5.50
C ALA A 36 6.61 -18.56 -5.48
N ILE A 37 6.31 -19.08 -6.67
CA ILE A 37 5.52 -20.29 -6.91
C ILE A 37 6.46 -21.42 -7.29
N TYR A 38 6.67 -22.37 -6.37
CA TYR A 38 7.48 -23.55 -6.64
C TYR A 38 6.63 -24.67 -7.25
N ILE A 39 7.15 -25.29 -8.30
CA ILE A 39 6.50 -26.35 -9.07
C ILE A 39 7.02 -27.70 -8.53
N GLY A 40 6.10 -28.61 -8.22
CA GLY A 40 6.40 -30.00 -7.82
C GLY A 40 6.76 -30.89 -9.00
N GLU A 41 7.30 -32.08 -8.74
CA GLU A 41 7.68 -33.02 -9.80
C GLU A 41 6.45 -33.59 -10.54
N GLU A 42 5.32 -33.67 -9.84
CA GLU A 42 4.06 -34.19 -10.36
C GLU A 42 3.21 -33.15 -11.12
N ASP A 43 3.59 -31.87 -11.10
CA ASP A 43 2.82 -30.80 -11.71
C ASP A 43 2.95 -30.83 -13.24
N VAL A 44 1.82 -30.85 -13.94
CA VAL A 44 1.77 -30.77 -15.41
C VAL A 44 1.24 -29.41 -15.82
N LEU A 45 2.13 -28.58 -16.38
CA LEU A 45 1.81 -27.24 -16.84
C LEU A 45 1.66 -27.18 -18.36
N THR A 46 0.80 -26.28 -18.83
CA THR A 46 0.90 -25.82 -20.21
C THR A 46 2.08 -24.86 -20.35
N ASP A 47 2.62 -24.72 -21.56
CA ASP A 47 3.72 -23.78 -21.85
C ASP A 47 3.37 -22.34 -21.42
N GLU A 48 2.13 -21.92 -21.63
CA GLU A 48 1.68 -20.57 -21.24
C GLU A 48 1.63 -20.41 -19.73
N THR A 49 1.13 -21.40 -18.99
CA THR A 49 1.13 -21.37 -17.51
C THR A 49 2.56 -21.31 -16.96
N ALA A 50 3.47 -22.12 -17.50
CA ALA A 50 4.87 -22.12 -17.09
C ALA A 50 5.52 -20.75 -17.34
N ARG A 51 5.27 -20.14 -18.49
CA ARG A 51 5.75 -18.79 -18.83
C ARG A 51 5.22 -17.73 -17.87
N GLN A 52 3.95 -17.80 -17.50
CA GLN A 52 3.34 -16.86 -16.57
C GLN A 52 3.92 -16.98 -15.16
N ILE A 53 4.12 -18.20 -14.67
CA ILE A 53 4.76 -18.46 -13.37
C ILE A 53 6.20 -17.91 -13.36
N ALA A 54 6.98 -18.24 -14.38
CA ALA A 54 8.35 -17.72 -14.51
C ALA A 54 8.37 -16.19 -14.49
N THR A 55 7.49 -15.55 -15.27
CA THR A 55 7.38 -14.07 -15.32
C THR A 55 7.00 -13.48 -13.96
N HIS A 56 6.05 -14.10 -13.25
CA HIS A 56 5.63 -13.68 -11.91
C HIS A 56 6.80 -13.72 -10.92
N ASP A 57 7.53 -14.83 -10.90
CA ASP A 57 8.62 -15.07 -9.95
C ASP A 57 9.86 -14.22 -10.26
N GLU A 58 10.21 -14.01 -11.54
CA GLU A 58 11.30 -13.12 -11.96
C GLU A 58 11.02 -11.64 -11.60
N ILE A 59 9.77 -11.18 -11.81
CA ILE A 59 9.36 -9.84 -11.38
C ILE A 59 9.41 -9.74 -9.85
N GLY A 60 8.97 -10.78 -9.17
CA GLY A 60 9.03 -10.89 -7.71
C GLY A 60 10.45 -10.89 -7.15
N GLU A 61 11.39 -11.58 -7.78
CA GLU A 61 12.81 -11.51 -7.43
C GLU A 61 13.32 -10.07 -7.58
N ARG A 62 13.05 -9.44 -8.73
CA ARG A 62 13.54 -8.10 -9.05
C ARG A 62 12.96 -7.01 -8.13
N LEU A 63 11.66 -7.07 -7.83
CA LEU A 63 10.94 -5.99 -7.13
C LEU A 63 10.72 -6.28 -5.65
N CYS A 64 10.56 -7.54 -5.28
CA CYS A 64 10.18 -7.98 -3.93
C CYS A 64 11.30 -8.75 -3.22
N GLY A 65 12.38 -9.13 -3.90
CA GLY A 65 13.49 -9.89 -3.32
C GLY A 65 13.15 -11.35 -3.01
N TRP A 66 12.15 -11.93 -3.70
CA TRP A 66 11.81 -13.34 -3.56
C TRP A 66 12.98 -14.25 -3.93
N LYS A 67 12.93 -15.50 -3.44
CA LYS A 67 13.97 -16.53 -3.59
C LYS A 67 13.35 -17.83 -4.04
#